data_AF-A0A3M4P8L5-F1
#
_entry.id   AF-A0A3M4P8L5-F1
#
_cell.length_a   1.000
_cell.length_b   1.000
_cell.length_c   1.000
_cell.angle_alpha   90.00
_cell.angle_beta   90.00
_cell.angle_gamma   90.00
#
_symmetry.space_group_name_H-M   'P 1'
#
loop_
_entity.id
_entity.type
_entity.pdbx_description
1 polymer ?
#
loop_
_entity_poly.entity_id
_entity_poly.type
_entity_poly.pdbx_seq_one_letter_code
_entity_poly.pdbx_strand_id
1 'polypeptide(L)'
;QTLSMEERTNYPLCLNVDDLGDDFMLTIQAVQQINAQRIGEYMQVALRSLVEALERTPQAALNSLPILPDDERELLLAGFNDTAHPYPRDVLIHQLIEQQAAQRPGTCAVRVDSGPLLTYAELNQQANQLAHRLIELGVEPDTRVAVSLRRGPEMVVALLGILKAGGAYVPIDPDLPSARQDYMLEDSSPKAVLTTLDLSENLPAMTLPVLILDDHQDSAQLAAQPTGNPDAKSLGLQPNHLAYVLY
;
A
#
# COMPACT_ATOMS: atom_id res chain seq x y z
N GLN A 1 20.52 54.14 17.01
CA GLN A 1 19.04 54.14 16.95
C GLN A 1 18.67 53.44 15.66
N THR A 2 18.29 52.16 15.74
CA THR A 2 17.90 51.39 14.56
C THR A 2 16.45 51.76 14.24
N LEU A 3 16.26 52.51 13.16
CA LEU A 3 14.92 52.80 12.62
C LEU A 3 14.33 51.47 12.13
N SER A 4 13.42 50.90 12.91
CA SER A 4 12.55 49.81 12.47
C SER A 4 11.57 50.38 11.44
N MET A 5 11.88 50.20 10.16
CA MET A 5 10.96 50.53 9.07
C MET A 5 10.07 49.32 8.80
N GLU A 6 8.89 49.28 9.45
CA GLU A 6 7.83 48.36 9.07
C GLU A 6 7.17 48.89 7.79
N GLU A 7 7.53 48.33 6.64
CA GLU A 7 6.78 48.55 5.41
C GLU A 7 5.45 47.78 5.52
N ARG A 8 4.33 48.51 5.52
CA ARG A 8 3.00 47.90 5.43
C ARG A 8 2.78 47.39 4.01
N THR A 9 3.32 46.22 3.72
CA THR A 9 3.04 45.52 2.46
C THR A 9 1.70 44.79 2.57
N ASN A 10 0.92 44.75 1.49
CA ASN A 10 -0.33 43.96 1.41
C ASN A 10 -0.04 42.46 1.19
N TYR A 11 1.20 42.02 1.38
CA TYR A 11 1.67 40.68 1.08
C TYR A 11 2.01 39.93 2.38
N PRO A 12 1.73 38.62 2.45
CA PRO A 12 1.98 37.82 3.65
C PRO A 12 3.48 37.61 3.94
N LEU A 13 4.36 37.85 2.96
CA LEU A 13 5.81 37.76 3.05
C LEU A 13 6.43 38.83 2.15
N CYS A 14 7.40 39.56 2.68
CA CYS A 14 8.24 40.51 1.98
C CYS A 14 9.70 40.22 2.34
N LEU A 15 10.57 40.18 1.34
CA LEU A 15 12.01 40.04 1.50
C LEU A 15 12.67 41.17 0.72
N ASN A 16 13.35 42.04 1.44
CA ASN A 16 14.12 43.14 0.89
C ASN A 16 15.61 42.77 0.92
N VAL A 17 16.31 43.07 -0.18
CA VAL A 17 17.76 42.89 -0.32
C VAL A 17 18.37 44.26 -0.47
N ASP A 18 19.14 44.68 0.53
CA ASP A 18 19.90 45.93 0.49
C ASP A 18 21.35 45.62 0.11
N ASP A 19 21.85 46.27 -0.93
CA ASP A 19 23.25 46.23 -1.34
C ASP A 19 24.05 47.25 -0.53
N LEU A 20 25.00 46.75 0.26
CA LEU A 20 25.89 47.57 1.10
C LEU A 20 27.27 47.81 0.43
N GLY A 21 27.44 47.39 -0.83
CA GLY A 21 28.67 47.48 -1.61
C GLY A 21 29.50 46.20 -1.54
N ASP A 22 29.98 45.87 -0.35
CA ASP A 22 30.80 44.66 -0.13
C ASP A 22 29.98 43.46 0.39
N ASP A 23 28.76 43.71 0.86
CA ASP A 23 27.86 42.73 1.49
C ASP A 23 26.40 42.99 1.08
N PHE A 24 25.53 41.99 1.29
CA PHE A 24 24.09 42.15 1.19
C PHE A 24 23.42 42.02 2.57
N MET A 25 22.40 42.84 2.83
CA MET A 25 21.53 42.70 3.99
C MET A 25 20.15 42.20 3.55
N LEU A 26 19.66 41.16 4.21
CA LEU A 26 18.33 40.60 3.96
C LEU A 26 17.39 41.02 5.09
N THR A 27 16.35 41.77 4.76
CA THR A 27 15.27 42.14 5.68
C THR A 27 14.01 41.37 5.33
N ILE A 28 13.52 40.54 6.25
CA ILE A 28 12.36 39.68 6.01
C ILE A 28 11.23 40.08 6.94
N GLN A 29 10.07 40.39 6.35
CA GLN A 29 8.84 40.71 7.04
C GLN A 29 7.80 39.68 6.63
N ALA A 30 7.19 38.98 7.59
CA ALA A 30 6.20 37.96 7.31
C ALA A 30 5.07 37.99 8.34
N VAL A 31 3.90 37.51 7.95
CA VAL A 31 2.79 37.24 8.87
C VAL A 31 3.17 36.10 9.82
N GLN A 32 2.54 36.02 11.00
CA GLN A 32 2.89 35.05 12.05
C GLN A 32 2.86 33.58 11.61
N GLN A 33 2.06 33.24 10.59
CA GLN A 33 1.97 31.89 10.04
C GLN A 33 3.24 31.46 9.26
N ILE A 34 4.10 32.42 8.90
CA ILE A 34 5.33 32.18 8.15
C ILE A 34 6.52 32.44 9.08
N ASN A 35 7.40 31.45 9.22
CA ASN A 35 8.62 31.61 9.98
C ASN A 35 9.66 32.41 9.16
N ALA A 36 9.71 33.72 9.40
CA ALA A 36 10.62 34.64 8.71
C ALA A 36 12.10 34.26 8.89
N GLN A 37 12.49 33.74 10.05
CA GLN A 37 13.88 33.30 10.30
C GLN A 37 14.25 32.14 9.37
N ARG A 38 13.39 31.13 9.27
CA ARG A 38 13.63 29.95 8.42
C ARG A 38 13.71 30.34 6.94
N ILE A 39 12.87 31.28 6.48
CA ILE A 39 12.99 31.84 5.12
C ILE A 39 14.33 32.56 4.93
N GLY A 40 14.81 33.28 5.96
CA GLY A 40 16.13 33.91 5.93
C GLY A 40 17.26 32.91 5.80
N GLU A 41 17.22 31.83 6.57
CA GLU A 41 18.19 30.74 6.49
C GLU A 41 18.20 30.11 5.09
N TYR A 42 17.02 29.88 4.50
CA TYR A 42 16.90 29.37 3.13
C TYR A 42 17.54 30.30 2.09
N MET A 43 17.26 31.59 2.20
CA MET A 43 17.77 32.58 1.26
C MET A 43 19.29 32.77 1.41
N GLN A 44 19.82 32.69 2.62
CA GLN A 44 21.27 32.70 2.84
C GLN A 44 21.96 31.48 2.21
N VAL A 45 21.40 30.29 2.36
CA VAL A 45 21.94 29.07 1.74
C VAL A 45 21.84 29.16 0.22
N ALA A 46 20.70 29.60 -0.32
CA ALA A 46 20.48 29.74 -1.75
C ALA A 46 21.46 30.75 -2.40
N LEU A 47 21.63 31.93 -1.80
CA LEU A 47 22.55 32.95 -2.32
C LEU A 47 24.00 32.49 -2.27
N ARG A 48 24.43 31.86 -1.16
CA ARG A 48 25.77 31.30 -1.03
C ARG A 48 26.03 30.24 -2.10
N SER A 49 25.09 29.31 -2.26
CA SER A 49 25.18 28.24 -3.26
C SER A 49 25.23 28.78 -4.68
N LEU A 50 24.49 29.86 -4.96
CA LEU A 50 24.52 30.53 -6.26
C LEU A 50 25.87 31.19 -6.53
N VAL A 51 26.44 31.92 -5.56
CA VAL A 51 27.77 32.54 -5.69
C VAL A 51 28.83 31.47 -5.92
N GLU A 52 28.84 30.40 -5.11
CA GLU A 52 29.78 29.29 -5.27
C GLU A 52 29.65 28.61 -6.64
N ALA A 53 28.42 28.42 -7.13
CA ALA A 53 28.18 27.83 -8.44
C ALA A 53 28.65 28.76 -9.57
N LEU A 54 28.41 30.06 -9.49
CA LEU A 54 28.89 31.02 -10.50
C LEU A 54 30.42 31.04 -10.58
N GLU A 55 31.11 30.91 -9.44
CA GLU A 55 32.58 30.89 -9.39
C GLU A 55 33.19 29.58 -9.91
N ARG A 56 32.59 28.44 -9.55
CA ARG A 56 33.22 27.11 -9.75
C ARG A 56 32.59 26.31 -10.89
N THR A 57 31.28 26.40 -11.06
CA THR A 57 30.50 25.57 -11.99
C THR A 57 29.33 26.35 -12.60
N PRO A 58 29.59 27.42 -13.39
CA PRO A 58 28.54 28.36 -13.81
C PRO A 58 27.51 27.76 -14.77
N GLN A 59 27.80 26.58 -15.34
CA GLN A 59 26.88 25.82 -16.20
C GLN A 59 26.01 24.83 -15.42
N ALA A 60 26.15 24.76 -14.08
CA ALA A 60 25.29 23.92 -13.24
C ALA A 60 23.83 24.39 -13.33
N ALA A 61 22.90 23.44 -13.35
CA ALA A 61 21.48 23.74 -13.41
C ALA A 61 21.04 24.44 -12.12
N LEU A 62 20.30 25.55 -12.22
CA LEU A 62 19.84 26.32 -11.05
C LEU A 62 19.07 25.47 -10.02
N ASN A 63 18.27 24.50 -10.49
CA ASN A 63 17.51 23.59 -9.63
C ASN A 63 18.35 22.54 -8.90
N SER A 64 19.66 22.48 -9.15
CA SER A 64 20.59 21.61 -8.43
C SER A 64 21.21 22.28 -7.20
N LEU A 65 21.03 23.59 -7.05
CA LEU A 65 21.62 24.35 -5.94
C LEU A 65 20.87 24.08 -4.63
N PRO A 66 21.58 23.82 -3.51
CA PRO A 66 20.93 23.66 -2.23
C PRO A 66 20.32 24.98 -1.74
N ILE A 67 19.14 24.85 -1.13
CA ILE A 67 18.42 25.95 -0.49
C ILE A 67 18.21 25.64 1.01
N LEU A 68 18.17 24.37 1.37
CA LEU A 68 17.97 23.96 2.76
C LEU A 68 19.30 24.00 3.52
N PRO A 69 19.31 24.52 4.76
CA PRO A 69 20.37 24.28 5.73
C PRO A 69 20.69 22.79 5.87
N ASP A 70 21.96 22.47 6.11
CA ASP A 70 22.44 21.09 6.12
C ASP A 70 21.77 20.23 7.21
N ASP A 71 21.52 20.81 8.39
CA ASP A 71 20.84 20.16 9.51
C ASP A 71 19.37 19.86 9.17
N GLU A 72 18.68 20.82 8.55
CA GLU A 72 17.31 20.61 8.10
C GLU A 72 17.25 19.56 6.98
N ARG A 73 18.19 19.60 6.04
CA ARG A 73 18.31 18.60 4.97
C ARG A 73 18.57 17.21 5.55
N GLU A 74 19.45 17.08 6.54
CA GLU A 74 19.72 15.82 7.24
C GLU A 74 18.47 15.31 7.96
N LEU A 75 17.75 16.18 8.66
CA LEU A 75 16.49 15.82 9.32
C LEU A 75 15.44 15.31 8.32
N LEU A 76 15.26 15.99 7.19
CA LEU A 76 14.26 15.62 6.18
C LEU A 76 14.62 14.35 5.41
N LEU A 77 15.90 14.15 5.10
CA LEU A 77 16.37 13.03 4.28
C LEU A 77 16.69 11.78 5.11
N ALA A 78 17.26 11.95 6.29
CA ALA A 78 17.67 10.86 7.16
C ALA A 78 16.79 10.76 8.41
N GLY A 79 16.63 11.85 9.17
CA GLY A 79 15.93 11.82 10.46
C GLY A 79 14.48 11.32 10.38
N PHE A 80 13.66 11.90 9.49
CA PHE A 80 12.28 11.44 9.29
C PHE A 80 12.17 10.11 8.54
N ASN A 81 13.22 9.69 7.83
CA ASN A 81 13.25 8.44 7.07
C ASN A 81 13.96 7.30 7.82
N ASP A 82 14.41 7.51 9.07
CA ASP A 82 14.99 6.49 9.94
C ASP A 82 13.91 5.53 10.45
N THR A 83 13.36 4.76 9.51
CA THR A 83 12.26 3.81 9.69
C THR A 83 12.74 2.35 9.62
N ALA A 84 14.07 2.16 9.56
CA ALA A 84 14.68 0.85 9.42
C ALA A 84 14.54 0.07 10.73
N HIS A 85 13.59 -0.86 10.75
CA HIS A 85 13.41 -1.81 11.84
C HIS A 85 13.60 -3.25 11.36
N PRO A 86 14.23 -4.13 12.18
CA PRO A 86 14.32 -5.54 11.86
C PRO A 86 12.92 -6.17 11.91
N TYR A 87 12.51 -6.81 10.82
CA TYR A 87 11.31 -7.64 10.77
C TYR A 87 11.61 -8.90 9.95
N PRO A 88 10.87 -10.02 10.17
CA PRO A 88 11.08 -11.24 9.41
C PRO A 88 10.72 -11.02 7.93
N ARG A 89 11.74 -10.99 7.06
CA ARG A 89 11.54 -10.77 5.61
C ARG A 89 11.17 -12.04 4.86
N ASP A 90 11.51 -13.19 5.42
CA ASP A 90 11.37 -14.49 4.75
C ASP A 90 10.10 -15.25 5.16
N VAL A 91 9.25 -14.65 6.01
CA VAL A 91 8.00 -15.27 6.48
C VAL A 91 6.82 -14.68 5.72
N LEU A 92 6.04 -15.54 5.08
CA LEU A 92 4.88 -15.13 4.31
C LEU A 92 3.69 -14.84 5.23
N ILE A 93 2.80 -13.91 4.84
CA ILE A 93 1.64 -13.49 5.66
C ILE A 93 0.77 -14.69 6.04
N HIS A 94 0.48 -15.59 5.10
CA HIS A 94 -0.34 -16.78 5.38
C HIS A 94 0.34 -17.72 6.39
N GLN A 95 1.68 -17.79 6.41
CA GLN A 95 2.42 -18.60 7.38
C GLN A 95 2.34 -18.03 8.81
N LEU A 96 2.25 -16.70 8.96
CA LEU A 96 1.99 -16.09 10.28
C LEU A 96 0.62 -16.50 10.83
N ILE A 97 -0.39 -16.60 9.96
CA ILE A 97 -1.73 -17.06 10.33
C ILE A 97 -1.72 -18.56 10.66
N GLU A 98 -0.98 -19.36 9.90
CA GLU A 98 -0.79 -20.80 10.19
C GLU A 98 -0.16 -21.04 11.56
N GLN A 99 0.86 -20.26 11.92
CA GLN A 99 1.50 -20.31 13.23
C GLN A 99 0.49 -19.99 14.34
N GLN A 100 -0.33 -18.96 14.14
CA GLN A 100 -1.38 -18.60 15.10
C GLN A 100 -2.46 -19.68 15.21
N ALA A 101 -2.85 -20.31 14.11
CA ALA A 101 -3.79 -21.43 14.11
C ALA A 101 -3.25 -22.66 14.84
N ALA A 102 -1.94 -22.93 14.74
CA ALA A 102 -1.29 -23.99 15.50
C ALA A 102 -1.20 -23.66 17.00
N GLN A 103 -0.88 -22.41 17.34
CA GLN A 103 -0.69 -21.98 18.74
C GLN A 103 -2.01 -21.79 19.50
N ARG A 104 -3.04 -21.28 18.83
CA ARG A 104 -4.32 -20.86 19.44
C ARG A 104 -5.54 -21.24 18.59
N PRO A 105 -5.73 -22.55 18.30
CA PRO A 105 -6.73 -23.02 17.33
C PRO A 105 -8.16 -22.58 17.64
N GLY A 106 -8.59 -22.66 18.91
CA GLY A 106 -9.96 -22.35 19.33
C GLY A 106 -10.23 -20.86 19.59
N THR A 107 -9.29 -19.97 19.31
CA THR A 107 -9.50 -18.53 19.52
C THR A 107 -10.20 -17.90 18.32
N CYS A 108 -11.02 -16.87 18.59
CA CYS A 108 -11.69 -16.09 17.54
C CYS A 108 -10.66 -15.48 16.57
N ALA A 109 -10.80 -15.77 15.28
CA ALA A 109 -10.04 -15.13 14.21
C ALA A 109 -10.87 -14.06 13.50
N VAL A 110 -12.12 -14.39 13.14
CA VAL A 110 -13.03 -13.49 12.41
C VAL A 110 -14.41 -13.54 13.06
N ARG A 111 -15.07 -12.39 13.18
CA ARG A 111 -16.44 -12.28 13.68
C ARG A 111 -17.14 -11.11 13.02
N VAL A 112 -18.40 -11.33 12.63
CA VAL A 112 -19.35 -10.28 12.24
C VAL A 112 -20.26 -9.98 13.43
N ASP A 113 -20.70 -8.74 13.60
CA ASP A 113 -21.47 -8.28 14.78
C ASP A 113 -22.66 -9.18 15.13
N SER A 114 -23.36 -9.70 14.11
CA SER A 114 -24.54 -10.58 14.25
C SER A 114 -24.34 -11.95 13.60
N GLY A 115 -23.10 -12.34 13.29
CA GLY A 115 -22.78 -13.50 12.47
C GLY A 115 -21.98 -14.59 13.18
N PRO A 116 -21.73 -15.71 12.48
CA PRO A 116 -20.90 -16.78 13.01
C PRO A 116 -19.48 -16.29 13.31
N LEU A 117 -18.91 -16.84 14.37
CA LEU A 117 -17.52 -16.66 14.72
C LEU A 117 -16.70 -17.74 14.01
N LEU A 118 -15.62 -17.33 13.37
CA LEU A 118 -14.64 -18.23 12.78
C LEU A 118 -13.41 -18.27 13.69
N THR A 119 -13.07 -19.44 14.19
CA THR A 119 -11.84 -19.66 14.95
C THR A 119 -10.62 -19.70 14.03
N TYR A 120 -9.41 -19.58 14.58
CA TYR A 120 -8.20 -19.72 13.76
C TYR A 120 -8.07 -21.12 13.12
N ALA A 121 -8.53 -22.17 13.80
CA ALA A 121 -8.53 -23.52 13.22
C ALA A 121 -9.47 -23.61 12.02
N GLU A 122 -10.70 -23.10 12.14
CA GLU A 122 -11.68 -23.11 11.06
C GLU A 122 -11.24 -22.24 9.89
N LEU A 123 -10.73 -21.03 10.16
CA LEU A 123 -10.19 -20.13 9.13
C LEU A 123 -9.07 -20.81 8.34
N ASN A 124 -8.11 -21.41 9.05
CA ASN A 124 -6.98 -22.04 8.39
C ASN A 124 -7.42 -23.26 7.57
N GLN A 125 -8.32 -24.08 8.10
CA GLN A 125 -8.86 -25.24 7.39
C GLN A 125 -9.60 -24.83 6.10
N GLN A 126 -10.53 -23.88 6.18
CA GLN A 126 -11.30 -23.43 5.03
C GLN A 126 -10.40 -22.78 3.97
N ALA A 127 -9.43 -21.97 4.40
CA ALA A 127 -8.47 -21.36 3.50
C ALA A 127 -7.54 -22.39 2.84
N ASN A 128 -7.14 -23.45 3.55
CA ASN A 128 -6.35 -24.55 2.97
C ASN A 128 -7.13 -25.29 1.88
N GLN A 129 -8.39 -25.61 2.17
CA GLN A 129 -9.27 -26.28 1.21
C GLN A 129 -9.46 -25.45 -0.06
N LEU A 130 -9.70 -24.15 0.10
CA LEU A 130 -9.75 -23.23 -1.02
C LEU A 130 -8.41 -23.16 -1.78
N ALA A 131 -7.29 -23.11 -1.06
CA ALA A 131 -5.97 -23.06 -1.68
C ALA A 131 -5.69 -24.28 -2.55
N HIS A 132 -5.98 -25.50 -2.06
CA HIS A 132 -5.84 -26.72 -2.86
C HIS A 132 -6.73 -26.70 -4.10
N ARG A 133 -7.97 -26.22 -3.97
CA ARG A 133 -8.86 -26.06 -5.13
C ARG A 133 -8.32 -25.06 -6.15
N LEU A 134 -7.76 -23.94 -5.70
CA LEU A 134 -7.15 -22.95 -6.59
C LEU A 134 -5.91 -23.51 -7.29
N ILE A 135 -5.08 -24.29 -6.58
CA ILE A 135 -3.94 -24.99 -7.16
C ILE A 135 -4.39 -25.98 -8.25
N GLU A 136 -5.46 -26.75 -8.03
CA GLU A 136 -6.05 -27.63 -9.06
C GLU A 136 -6.53 -26.85 -10.30
N LEU A 137 -7.02 -25.63 -10.11
CA LEU A 137 -7.43 -24.73 -11.19
C LEU A 137 -6.23 -24.08 -11.89
N GLY A 138 -5.00 -24.37 -11.45
CA GLY A 138 -3.75 -23.88 -12.04
C GLY A 138 -3.37 -22.48 -11.58
N VAL A 139 -3.70 -22.12 -10.34
CA VAL A 139 -3.09 -20.97 -9.66
C VAL A 139 -1.66 -21.31 -9.27
N GLU A 140 -0.75 -20.47 -9.69
CA GLU A 140 0.69 -20.51 -9.40
C GLU A 140 1.15 -19.12 -8.92
N PRO A 141 2.41 -18.95 -8.45
CA PRO A 141 2.94 -17.63 -8.09
C PRO A 141 2.61 -16.53 -9.10
N ASP A 142 2.25 -15.35 -8.61
CA ASP A 142 1.87 -14.16 -9.39
C ASP A 142 0.58 -14.32 -10.23
N THR A 143 -0.11 -15.46 -10.15
CA THR A 143 -1.42 -15.66 -10.78
C THR A 143 -2.48 -14.86 -10.07
N ARG A 144 -3.31 -14.14 -10.84
CA ARG A 144 -4.40 -13.33 -10.29
C ARG A 144 -5.66 -14.15 -10.09
N VAL A 145 -6.35 -13.93 -8.98
CA VAL A 145 -7.69 -14.47 -8.70
C VAL A 145 -8.58 -13.31 -8.33
N ALA A 146 -9.68 -13.11 -9.06
CA ALA A 146 -10.61 -12.04 -8.75
C ALA A 146 -11.47 -12.41 -7.54
N VAL A 147 -11.75 -11.42 -6.70
CA VAL A 147 -12.57 -11.57 -5.50
C VAL A 147 -13.68 -10.54 -5.55
N SER A 148 -14.90 -11.00 -5.79
CA SER A 148 -16.11 -10.19 -5.74
C SER A 148 -16.97 -10.65 -4.57
N LEU A 149 -16.65 -10.13 -3.38
CA LEU A 149 -17.26 -10.54 -2.11
C LEU A 149 -17.58 -9.32 -1.27
N ARG A 150 -18.68 -9.39 -0.50
CA ARG A 150 -18.92 -8.42 0.57
C ARG A 150 -17.98 -8.68 1.75
N ARG A 151 -17.85 -7.69 2.64
CA ARG A 151 -17.06 -7.85 3.88
C ARG A 151 -17.70 -8.93 4.75
N GLY A 152 -16.95 -10.00 5.02
CA GLY A 152 -17.41 -11.14 5.82
C GLY A 152 -16.34 -12.22 5.97
N PRO A 153 -16.64 -13.31 6.69
CA PRO A 153 -15.75 -14.45 6.85
C PRO A 153 -15.27 -15.05 5.53
N GLU A 154 -16.16 -15.14 4.54
CA GLU A 154 -15.90 -15.69 3.20
C GLU A 154 -14.80 -14.90 2.50
N MET A 155 -14.81 -13.57 2.62
CA MET A 155 -13.76 -12.72 2.08
C MET A 155 -12.40 -13.00 2.74
N VAL A 156 -12.36 -13.18 4.07
CA VAL A 156 -11.09 -13.48 4.75
C VAL A 156 -10.55 -14.85 4.34
N VAL A 157 -11.43 -15.86 4.23
CA VAL A 157 -11.09 -17.19 3.71
C VAL A 157 -10.57 -17.10 2.29
N ALA A 158 -11.23 -16.33 1.43
CA ALA A 158 -10.84 -16.10 0.03
C ALA A 158 -9.43 -15.53 -0.09
N LEU A 159 -9.16 -14.42 0.59
CA LEU A 159 -7.85 -13.76 0.56
C LEU A 159 -6.76 -14.69 1.08
N LEU A 160 -7.00 -15.39 2.19
CA LEU A 160 -6.03 -16.30 2.77
C LEU A 160 -5.78 -17.53 1.88
N GLY A 161 -6.83 -18.10 1.29
CA GLY A 161 -6.73 -19.24 0.38
C GLY A 161 -5.96 -18.91 -0.90
N ILE A 162 -6.19 -17.72 -1.47
CA ILE A 162 -5.44 -17.21 -2.63
C ILE A 162 -3.94 -17.09 -2.29
N LEU A 163 -3.60 -16.46 -1.15
CA LEU A 163 -2.20 -16.31 -0.74
C LEU A 163 -1.52 -17.65 -0.44
N LYS A 164 -2.24 -18.63 0.10
CA LYS A 164 -1.74 -19.99 0.35
C LYS A 164 -1.52 -20.78 -0.94
N ALA A 165 -2.31 -20.52 -1.97
CA ALA A 165 -2.11 -21.07 -3.31
C ALA A 165 -0.95 -20.40 -4.07
N GLY A 166 -0.45 -19.27 -3.56
CA GLY A 166 0.59 -18.46 -4.20
C GLY A 166 0.06 -17.38 -5.14
N GLY A 167 -1.26 -17.27 -5.29
CA GLY A 167 -1.88 -16.25 -6.13
C GLY A 167 -1.94 -14.88 -5.47
N ALA A 168 -2.27 -13.89 -6.29
CA ALA A 168 -2.58 -12.53 -5.89
C ALA A 168 -4.06 -12.26 -6.06
N TYR A 169 -4.71 -11.63 -5.09
CA TYR A 169 -6.13 -11.30 -5.22
C TYR A 169 -6.33 -9.98 -5.96
N VAL A 170 -7.40 -9.91 -6.76
CA VAL A 170 -7.87 -8.68 -7.41
C VAL A 170 -9.25 -8.36 -6.85
N PRO A 171 -9.39 -7.39 -5.94
CA PRO A 171 -10.67 -7.04 -5.37
C PRO A 171 -11.54 -6.34 -6.42
N ILE A 172 -12.72 -6.89 -6.67
CA ILE A 172 -13.74 -6.32 -7.57
C ILE A 172 -14.95 -5.99 -6.73
N ASP A 173 -15.24 -4.70 -6.57
CA ASP A 173 -16.41 -4.25 -5.84
C ASP A 173 -17.68 -4.67 -6.61
N PRO A 174 -18.53 -5.53 -6.03
CA PRO A 174 -19.74 -6.04 -6.69
C PRO A 174 -20.78 -4.96 -6.97
N ASP A 175 -20.71 -3.82 -6.28
CA ASP A 175 -21.66 -2.72 -6.45
C ASP A 175 -21.22 -1.75 -7.58
N LEU A 176 -20.09 -2.01 -8.26
CA LEU A 176 -19.68 -1.28 -9.47
C LEU A 176 -20.55 -1.64 -10.68
N PRO A 177 -20.73 -0.71 -11.65
CA PRO A 177 -21.40 -1.03 -12.90
C PRO A 177 -20.72 -2.18 -13.65
N SER A 178 -21.51 -3.04 -14.31
CA SER A 178 -21.02 -4.23 -15.01
C SER A 178 -19.86 -3.93 -15.97
N ALA A 179 -19.95 -2.87 -16.77
CA ALA A 179 -18.89 -2.46 -17.69
C ALA A 179 -17.54 -2.16 -16.99
N ARG A 180 -17.57 -1.72 -15.72
CA ARG A 180 -16.35 -1.50 -14.94
C ARG A 180 -15.80 -2.83 -14.40
N GLN A 181 -16.67 -3.73 -13.96
CA GLN A 181 -16.28 -5.08 -13.56
C GLN A 181 -15.67 -5.85 -14.75
N ASP A 182 -16.30 -5.77 -15.92
CA ASP A 182 -15.82 -6.32 -17.19
C ASP A 182 -14.39 -5.85 -17.51
N TYR A 183 -14.18 -4.53 -17.51
CA TYR A 183 -12.86 -3.95 -17.75
C TYR A 183 -11.81 -4.48 -16.77
N MET A 184 -12.14 -4.53 -15.47
CA MET A 184 -11.20 -5.00 -14.45
C MET A 184 -10.87 -6.48 -14.61
N LEU A 185 -11.85 -7.32 -14.97
CA LEU A 185 -11.65 -8.74 -15.24
C LEU A 185 -10.81 -8.96 -16.50
N GLU A 186 -11.06 -8.19 -17.57
CA GLU A 186 -10.30 -8.29 -18.82
C GLU A 186 -8.83 -7.88 -18.60
N ASP A 187 -8.61 -6.69 -18.03
CA ASP A 187 -7.27 -6.13 -17.81
C ASP A 187 -6.46 -6.95 -16.79
N SER A 188 -7.11 -7.48 -15.75
CA SER A 188 -6.42 -8.31 -14.76
C SER A 188 -6.24 -9.76 -15.20
N SER A 189 -7.00 -10.25 -16.19
CA SER A 189 -6.93 -11.62 -16.72
C SER A 189 -6.78 -12.67 -15.60
N PRO A 190 -7.71 -12.75 -14.64
CA PRO A 190 -7.60 -13.65 -13.51
C PRO A 190 -7.84 -15.10 -13.94
N LYS A 191 -7.28 -16.05 -13.20
CA LYS A 191 -7.44 -17.49 -13.43
C LYS A 191 -8.81 -18.01 -13.01
N ALA A 192 -9.41 -17.38 -12.00
CA ALA A 192 -10.72 -17.71 -11.45
C ALA A 192 -11.33 -16.49 -10.76
N VAL A 193 -12.63 -16.54 -10.52
CA VAL A 193 -13.39 -15.55 -9.74
C VAL A 193 -13.99 -16.22 -8.50
N LEU A 194 -13.82 -15.61 -7.34
CA LEU A 194 -14.48 -16.00 -6.09
C LEU A 194 -15.64 -15.04 -5.82
N THR A 195 -16.82 -15.59 -5.54
CA THR A 195 -18.04 -14.83 -5.28
C THR A 195 -18.98 -15.56 -4.32
N THR A 196 -20.12 -14.95 -3.99
CA THR A 196 -21.25 -15.58 -3.29
C THR A 196 -22.48 -15.65 -4.20
N LEU A 197 -23.44 -16.49 -3.84
CA LEU A 197 -24.59 -16.79 -4.69
C LEU A 197 -25.41 -15.53 -4.97
N ASP A 198 -25.58 -14.66 -3.97
CA ASP A 198 -26.30 -13.38 -4.08
C ASP A 198 -25.61 -12.37 -5.02
N LEU A 199 -24.31 -12.51 -5.23
CA LEU A 199 -23.51 -11.65 -6.11
C LEU A 199 -23.28 -12.25 -7.49
N SER A 200 -23.46 -13.56 -7.64
CA SER A 200 -23.14 -14.29 -8.87
C SER A 200 -23.90 -13.78 -10.10
N GLU A 201 -25.14 -13.31 -9.93
CA GLU A 201 -25.97 -12.77 -11.02
C GLU A 201 -25.51 -11.39 -11.50
N ASN A 202 -24.74 -10.65 -10.69
CA ASN A 202 -24.22 -9.32 -11.05
C ASN A 202 -22.89 -9.41 -11.82
N LEU A 203 -22.26 -10.58 -11.81
CA LEU A 203 -21.03 -10.79 -12.56
C LEU A 203 -21.33 -10.80 -14.06
N PRO A 204 -20.45 -10.22 -14.87
CA PRO A 204 -20.60 -10.30 -16.31
C PRO A 204 -20.43 -11.73 -16.84
N ALA A 205 -20.96 -11.99 -18.03
CA ALA A 205 -20.81 -13.28 -18.67
C ALA A 205 -19.33 -13.55 -19.00
N MET A 206 -18.79 -14.64 -18.45
CA MET A 206 -17.37 -15.00 -18.61
C MET A 206 -17.19 -16.50 -18.79
N THR A 207 -16.02 -16.89 -19.31
CA THR A 207 -15.61 -18.30 -19.49
C THR A 207 -14.69 -18.81 -18.38
N LEU A 208 -14.32 -17.94 -17.45
CA LEU A 208 -13.45 -18.27 -16.33
C LEU A 208 -14.19 -19.15 -15.31
N PRO A 209 -13.47 -20.03 -14.59
CA PRO A 209 -14.02 -20.70 -13.42
C PRO A 209 -14.52 -19.67 -12.38
N VAL A 210 -15.78 -19.80 -11.99
CA VAL A 210 -16.39 -19.03 -10.90
C VAL A 210 -16.62 -19.99 -9.75
N LEU A 211 -16.09 -19.68 -8.56
CA LEU A 211 -16.35 -20.44 -7.34
C LEU A 211 -17.27 -19.62 -6.45
N ILE A 212 -18.42 -20.21 -6.13
CA ILE A 212 -19.45 -19.60 -5.29
C ILE A 212 -19.30 -20.15 -3.88
N LEU A 213 -18.70 -19.38 -2.99
CA LEU A 213 -18.20 -19.87 -1.70
C LEU A 213 -19.29 -20.32 -0.71
N ASP A 214 -20.53 -19.87 -0.91
CA ASP A 214 -21.71 -20.20 -0.10
C ASP A 214 -22.72 -21.09 -0.84
N ASP A 215 -22.43 -21.50 -2.08
CA ASP A 215 -23.26 -22.49 -2.78
C ASP A 215 -23.01 -23.90 -2.24
N HIS A 216 -24.06 -24.73 -2.19
CA HIS A 216 -23.98 -26.08 -1.62
C HIS A 216 -23.03 -27.00 -2.41
N GLN A 217 -22.97 -26.90 -3.74
CA GLN A 217 -22.13 -27.78 -4.55
C GLN A 217 -20.66 -27.41 -4.42
N ASP A 218 -20.35 -26.12 -4.55
CA ASP A 218 -18.98 -25.62 -4.42
C ASP A 218 -18.45 -25.78 -3.00
N SER A 219 -19.28 -25.49 -1.99
CA SER A 219 -18.94 -25.76 -0.58
C SER A 219 -18.62 -27.22 -0.32
N ALA A 220 -19.37 -28.16 -0.92
CA ALA A 220 -19.11 -29.59 -0.78
C ALA A 220 -17.80 -30.01 -1.48
N GLN A 221 -17.50 -29.44 -2.64
CA GLN A 221 -16.22 -29.68 -3.34
C GLN A 221 -15.04 -29.14 -2.53
N LEU A 222 -15.16 -27.93 -1.98
CA LEU A 222 -14.15 -27.36 -1.10
C LEU A 222 -13.97 -28.21 0.16
N ALA A 223 -15.05 -28.66 0.79
CA ALA A 223 -14.97 -29.51 1.98
C ALA A 223 -14.28 -30.87 1.71
N ALA A 224 -14.25 -31.34 0.47
CA ALA A 224 -13.54 -32.56 0.08
C ALA A 224 -12.03 -32.35 -0.15
N GLN A 225 -11.56 -31.10 -0.24
CA GLN A 225 -10.15 -30.78 -0.40
C GLN A 225 -9.34 -31.06 0.88
N PRO A 226 -8.02 -31.28 0.77
CA PRO A 226 -7.16 -31.46 1.93
C PRO A 226 -7.25 -30.28 2.90
N THR A 227 -7.21 -30.58 4.20
CA THR A 227 -7.31 -29.57 5.27
C THR A 227 -5.95 -29.04 5.73
N GLY A 228 -4.85 -29.67 5.32
CA GLY A 228 -3.49 -29.26 5.65
C GLY A 228 -2.99 -28.11 4.79
N ASN A 229 -2.06 -27.30 5.32
CA ASN A 229 -1.48 -26.17 4.59
C ASN A 229 -0.77 -26.69 3.32
N PRO A 230 -0.95 -26.04 2.15
CA PRO A 230 -0.09 -26.26 1.00
C PRO A 230 1.38 -26.00 1.37
N ASP A 231 2.30 -26.80 0.83
CA ASP A 231 3.71 -26.59 1.09
C ASP A 231 4.24 -25.43 0.23
N ALA A 232 4.37 -24.26 0.87
CA ALA A 232 4.87 -23.04 0.27
C ALA A 232 6.24 -23.22 -0.43
N LYS A 233 7.11 -24.11 0.06
CA LYS A 233 8.41 -24.37 -0.57
C LYS A 233 8.25 -25.16 -1.87
N SER A 234 7.39 -26.16 -1.88
CA SER A 234 7.11 -26.95 -3.09
C SER A 234 6.43 -26.13 -4.18
N LEU A 235 5.61 -25.14 -3.79
CA LEU A 235 4.99 -24.15 -4.68
C LEU A 235 5.95 -23.02 -5.08
N GLY A 236 7.16 -22.98 -4.53
CA GLY A 236 8.16 -21.95 -4.83
C GLY A 236 7.80 -20.55 -4.33
N LEU A 237 6.93 -20.40 -3.32
CA LEU A 237 6.46 -19.10 -2.86
C LEU A 237 7.59 -18.27 -2.25
N GLN A 238 7.66 -16.99 -2.61
CA GLN A 238 8.66 -16.01 -2.14
C GLN A 238 7.99 -14.72 -1.65
N PRO A 239 8.63 -13.95 -0.75
CA PRO A 239 8.08 -12.71 -0.21
C PRO A 239 7.85 -11.59 -1.23
N ASN A 240 8.47 -11.69 -2.41
CA ASN A 240 8.38 -10.69 -3.48
C ASN A 240 7.33 -11.02 -4.55
N HIS A 241 6.63 -12.15 -4.44
CA HIS A 241 5.48 -12.43 -5.29
C HIS A 241 4.32 -11.48 -4.96
N LEU A 242 3.45 -11.27 -5.95
CA LEU A 242 2.28 -10.42 -5.83
C LEU A 242 1.36 -10.93 -4.70
N ALA A 243 0.97 -10.01 -3.81
CA ALA A 243 -0.08 -10.29 -2.83
C ALA A 243 -1.46 -9.86 -3.36
N TYR A 244 -1.52 -8.72 -4.05
CA TYR A 244 -2.75 -8.16 -4.61
C TYR A 244 -2.46 -7.21 -5.77
N VAL A 245 -3.49 -6.91 -6.56
CA VAL A 245 -3.47 -5.85 -7.59
C VAL A 245 -4.67 -4.93 -7.34
N LEU A 246 -4.44 -3.61 -7.35
CA LEU A 246 -5.49 -2.58 -7.17
C LEU A 246 -5.75 -1.81 -8.48
N TYR A 247 -6.98 -1.31 -8.59
CA TYR A 247 -7.51 -0.50 -9.70
C TYR A 247 -8.02 0.86 -9.21
#